data_AF-A0A2K3KWD6-F1
#
_entry.id   AF-A0A2K3KWD6-F1
#
_cell.length_a   1.000
_cell.length_b   1.000
_cell.length_c   1.000
_cell.angle_alpha   90.00
_cell.angle_beta   90.00
_cell.angle_gamma   90.00
#
_symmetry.space_group_name_H-M   'P 1'
#
loop_
_entity.id
_entity.type
_entity.pdbx_description
1 polymer ?
#
loop_
_entity_poly.entity_id
_entity_poly.type
_entity_poly.pdbx_seq_one_letter_code
_entity_poly.pdbx_strand_id
1 'polypeptide(L)'
;MIHFLRETLDNVKLVGGDGDKAFVIADLGCSCGSNTINVVNVIINHIIKRYEALGCNPPEFSAFFSDLPSNDFNTLFQLLPPLATYGVSMEECLANDNQRSYFAAGVPGSFYRRLFPTKSVDVFHSAFSLHWLSK
;
A
#
# COMPACT_ATOMS: atom_id res chain seq x y z
N MET A 1 6.68 -16.25 -0.36
CA MET A 1 6.24 -14.99 -0.98
C MET A 1 6.61 -13.77 -0.14
N ILE A 2 6.16 -13.67 1.12
CA ILE A 2 6.45 -12.52 2.00
C ILE A 2 7.96 -12.25 2.18
N HIS A 3 8.80 -13.28 2.23
CA HIS A 3 10.26 -13.13 2.28
C HIS A 3 10.80 -12.28 1.12
N PHE A 4 10.50 -12.67 -0.13
CA PHE A 4 10.95 -11.96 -1.32
C PHE A 4 10.38 -10.54 -1.41
N LEU A 5 9.14 -10.34 -0.93
CA LEU A 5 8.57 -9.01 -0.81
C LEU A 5 9.42 -8.13 0.12
N ARG A 6 9.74 -8.61 1.33
CA ARG A 6 10.57 -7.86 2.30
C ARG A 6 11.96 -7.55 1.76
N GLU A 7 12.61 -8.54 1.15
CA GLU A 7 13.91 -8.37 0.49
C GLU A 7 13.86 -7.30 -0.61
N THR A 8 12.79 -7.25 -1.39
CA THR A 8 12.57 -6.17 -2.38
C THR A 8 12.38 -4.82 -1.69
N LEU A 9 11.60 -4.77 -0.61
CA LEU A 9 11.34 -3.55 0.15
C LEU A 9 12.61 -3.01 0.83
N ASP A 10 13.57 -3.84 1.20
CA ASP A 10 14.85 -3.42 1.77
C ASP A 10 15.70 -2.60 0.78
N ASN A 11 15.48 -2.79 -0.53
CA ASN A 11 16.15 -2.04 -1.59
C ASN A 11 15.50 -0.67 -1.88
N VAL A 12 14.33 -0.37 -1.31
CA VAL A 12 13.68 0.93 -1.48
C VAL A 12 14.48 2.00 -0.74
N LYS A 13 14.81 3.09 -1.43
CA LYS A 13 15.50 4.24 -0.84
C LYS A 13 14.50 5.05 -0.02
N LEU A 14 14.76 5.16 1.29
CA LEU A 14 13.99 6.03 2.17
C LEU A 14 14.66 7.41 2.19
N VAL A 15 13.84 8.46 2.07
CA VAL A 15 14.32 9.84 2.17
C VAL A 15 14.19 10.26 3.64
N GLY A 16 15.26 10.81 4.22
CA GLY A 16 15.25 11.27 5.60
C GLY A 16 14.16 12.30 5.83
N GLY A 17 13.41 12.13 6.93
CA GLY A 17 12.11 12.74 7.19
C GLY A 17 12.11 14.26 7.39
N ASP A 18 12.30 15.00 6.30
CA ASP A 18 11.72 16.35 6.17
C ASP A 18 10.35 16.15 5.53
N GLY A 19 9.30 16.20 6.35
CA GLY A 19 7.97 15.62 6.13
C GLY A 19 7.11 16.17 4.98
N ASP A 20 7.68 16.41 3.81
CA ASP A 20 6.98 17.06 2.69
C ASP A 20 6.29 16.08 1.72
N LYS A 21 6.51 14.76 1.83
CA LYS A 21 5.91 13.80 0.90
C LYS A 21 5.45 12.50 1.57
N ALA A 22 4.18 12.15 1.35
CA ALA A 22 3.63 10.85 1.70
C ALA A 22 4.33 9.72 0.92
N PHE A 23 4.48 8.55 1.56
CA PHE A 23 4.96 7.33 0.94
C PHE A 23 3.80 6.61 0.24
N VAL A 24 3.96 6.36 -1.06
CA VAL A 24 2.89 5.90 -1.94
C VAL A 24 3.11 4.46 -2.38
N ILE A 25 2.13 3.61 -2.10
CA ILE A 25 2.05 2.22 -2.55
C ILE A 25 0.94 2.09 -3.57
N ALA A 26 1.15 1.31 -4.63
CA ALA A 26 0.09 0.90 -5.55
C ALA A 26 0.09 -0.62 -5.75
N ASP A 27 -1.04 -1.27 -5.47
CA ASP A 27 -1.29 -2.67 -5.79
C ASP A 27 -2.02 -2.79 -7.14
N LEU A 28 -1.39 -3.47 -8.10
CA LEU A 28 -1.84 -3.58 -9.49
C LEU A 28 -2.50 -4.94 -9.73
N GLY A 29 -3.82 -4.90 -9.99
CA GLY A 29 -4.70 -6.06 -10.04
C GLY A 29 -5.09 -6.51 -8.64
N CYS A 30 -5.70 -5.60 -7.88
CA CYS A 30 -6.00 -5.79 -6.46
C CYS A 30 -7.20 -6.71 -6.18
N SER A 31 -8.07 -6.95 -7.17
CA SER A 31 -9.37 -7.59 -6.98
C SER A 31 -10.19 -6.89 -5.88
N CYS A 32 -11.00 -7.63 -5.12
CA CYS A 32 -11.89 -7.09 -4.10
C CYS A 32 -11.81 -7.80 -2.74
N GLY A 33 -10.89 -8.74 -2.55
CA GLY A 33 -10.76 -9.53 -1.30
C GLY A 33 -9.68 -9.02 -0.34
N SER A 34 -9.63 -9.56 0.87
CA SER A 34 -8.67 -9.13 1.91
C SER A 34 -7.19 -9.32 1.57
N ASN A 35 -6.86 -10.11 0.53
CA ASN A 35 -5.47 -10.35 0.12
C ASN A 35 -4.73 -9.03 -0.19
N THR A 36 -5.35 -8.11 -0.93
CA THR A 36 -4.72 -6.83 -1.28
C THR A 36 -4.47 -5.97 -0.04
N ILE A 37 -5.44 -5.92 0.88
CA ILE A 37 -5.34 -5.19 2.15
C ILE A 37 -4.18 -5.75 2.99
N ASN A 38 -4.11 -7.07 3.11
CA ASN A 38 -3.06 -7.75 3.89
C ASN A 38 -1.66 -7.49 3.32
N VAL A 39 -1.51 -7.53 1.99
CA VAL A 39 -0.21 -7.24 1.36
C VAL A 39 0.19 -5.78 1.57
N VAL A 40 -0.74 -4.84 1.39
CA VAL A 40 -0.49 -3.41 1.65
C VAL A 40 -0.07 -3.19 3.11
N ASN A 41 -0.74 -3.84 4.07
CA ASN A 41 -0.36 -3.80 5.49
C ASN A 41 1.06 -4.33 5.70
N VAL A 42 1.42 -5.46 5.08
CA VAL A 42 2.79 -6.01 5.17
C VAL A 42 3.83 -5.03 4.63
N ILE A 43 3.55 -4.37 3.50
CA ILE A 43 4.46 -3.38 2.90
C ILE A 43 4.64 -2.18 3.85
N ILE A 44 3.54 -1.58 4.30
CA ILE A 44 3.56 -0.39 5.16
C ILE A 44 4.26 -0.70 6.48
N ASN A 45 3.92 -1.82 7.13
CA ASN A 45 4.52 -2.22 8.40
C ASN A 45 6.03 -2.45 8.27
N HIS A 46 6.48 -2.97 7.13
CA HIS A 46 7.91 -3.15 6.86
C HIS A 46 8.62 -1.80 6.65
N ILE A 47 8.01 -0.88 5.89
CA ILE A 47 8.58 0.45 5.66
C ILE A 47 8.62 1.29 6.94
N ILE A 48 7.58 1.23 7.78
CA ILE A 48 7.56 1.87 9.11
C ILE A 48 8.78 1.43 9.94
N LYS A 49 9.00 0.12 10.07
CA LYS A 49 10.14 -0.44 10.82
C LYS A 49 11.49 0.03 10.27
N ARG A 50 11.58 0.23 8.96
CA ARG A 50 12.79 0.76 8.33
C ARG A 50 13.02 2.25 8.66
N TYR A 51 11.96 3.07 8.71
CA TYR A 51 12.08 4.47 9.18
C TYR A 51 12.48 4.54 10.66
N GLU A 52 11.87 3.71 11.51
CA GLU A 52 12.21 3.62 12.93
C GLU A 52 13.67 3.22 13.15
N ALA A 53 14.17 2.24 12.39
CA ALA A 53 15.57 1.82 12.42
C ALA A 53 16.55 2.92 11.98
N LEU A 54 16.09 3.89 11.18
CA LEU A 54 16.85 5.09 10.80
C LEU A 54 16.70 6.23 11.83
N GLY A 55 15.94 6.03 12.91
CA GLY A 55 15.64 7.09 13.89
C GLY A 55 14.76 8.22 13.33
N CYS A 56 14.04 7.95 12.24
CA CYS A 56 13.16 8.90 11.58
C CYS A 56 11.69 8.61 11.92
N ASN A 57 10.87 9.65 12.01
CA ASN A 57 9.42 9.47 12.06
C ASN A 57 8.93 8.95 10.69
N PRO A 58 8.10 7.89 10.65
CA PRO A 58 7.48 7.46 9.41
C PRO A 58 6.62 8.57 8.78
N PRO A 59 6.60 8.69 7.43
CA PRO A 59 5.74 9.64 6.74
C PRO A 59 4.28 9.19 6.76
N GLU A 60 3.37 10.03 6.26
CA GLU A 60 2.03 9.59 5.90
C GLU A 60 2.08 8.54 4.79
N PHE A 61 1.15 7.58 4.81
CA PHE A 61 1.06 6.52 3.82
C PHE A 61 -0.21 6.65 2.97
N SER A 62 -0.05 6.48 1.66
CA SER A 62 -1.17 6.37 0.71
C SER A 62 -1.09 5.04 -0.04
N ALA A 63 -2.18 4.28 -0.01
CA ALA A 63 -2.32 3.02 -0.73
C ALA A 63 -3.35 3.16 -1.85
N PHE A 64 -2.91 2.89 -3.08
CA PHE A 64 -3.75 2.83 -4.27
C PHE A 64 -4.05 1.37 -4.62
N PHE A 65 -5.33 1.05 -4.68
CA PHE A 65 -5.84 -0.25 -5.10
C PHE A 65 -6.28 -0.14 -6.56
N SER A 66 -5.52 -0.70 -7.49
CA SER A 66 -5.80 -0.59 -8.92
C SER A 66 -6.29 -1.90 -9.51
N ASP A 67 -7.36 -1.82 -10.29
CA ASP A 67 -7.88 -2.92 -11.08
C ASP A 67 -8.71 -2.36 -12.25
N LEU A 68 -9.22 -3.24 -13.11
CA LEU A 68 -10.11 -2.87 -14.19
C LEU A 68 -11.39 -2.18 -13.65
N PRO A 69 -12.04 -1.31 -14.45
CA PRO A 69 -13.31 -0.70 -14.06
C PRO A 69 -14.44 -1.69 -13.72
N SER A 70 -14.30 -2.95 -14.17
CA SER A 70 -15.22 -4.05 -13.89
C SER A 70 -15.00 -4.71 -12.51
N ASN A 71 -13.94 -4.35 -11.79
CA ASN A 71 -13.69 -4.85 -10.45
C ASN A 71 -14.74 -4.31 -9.46
N ASP A 72 -15.07 -5.12 -8.45
CA ASP A 72 -16.01 -4.73 -7.40
C ASP A 72 -15.31 -3.92 -6.30
N PHE A 73 -15.05 -2.65 -6.59
CA PHE A 73 -14.49 -1.71 -5.61
C PHE A 73 -15.41 -1.46 -4.42
N ASN A 74 -16.73 -1.67 -4.54
CA ASN A 74 -17.65 -1.49 -3.42
C ASN A 74 -17.36 -2.52 -2.32
N THR A 75 -17.22 -3.79 -2.70
CA THR A 75 -16.81 -4.84 -1.76
C THR A 75 -15.45 -4.54 -1.15
N LEU A 76 -14.47 -4.12 -1.96
CA LEU A 76 -13.15 -3.74 -1.43
C LEU A 76 -13.23 -2.62 -0.38
N PHE A 77 -13.98 -1.55 -0.67
CA PHE A 77 -14.08 -0.41 0.24
C PHE A 77 -14.84 -0.73 1.53
N GLN A 78 -15.79 -1.66 1.50
CA GLN A 78 -16.47 -2.17 2.71
C GLN A 78 -15.54 -3.03 3.57
N LEU A 79 -14.55 -3.70 2.97
CA LEU A 79 -13.57 -4.52 3.69
C LEU A 79 -12.42 -3.69 4.31
N LEU A 80 -12.22 -2.45 3.88
CA LEU A 80 -11.15 -1.62 4.42
C LEU A 80 -11.38 -1.35 5.92
N PRO A 81 -10.41 -1.65 6.79
CA PRO A 81 -10.50 -1.31 8.20
C PRO A 81 -10.65 0.21 8.39
N PRO A 82 -11.31 0.66 9.47
CA PRO A 82 -11.37 2.07 9.83
C PRO A 82 -9.97 2.65 10.03
N LEU A 83 -9.78 3.93 9.68
CA LEU A 83 -8.53 4.64 9.93
C LEU A 83 -8.31 4.77 11.45
N ALA A 84 -7.11 4.45 11.92
CA ALA A 84 -6.75 4.65 13.33
C ALA A 84 -6.97 6.10 13.75
N THR A 85 -7.63 6.31 14.89
CA THR A 85 -7.90 7.65 15.43
C THR A 85 -6.64 8.26 16.02
N TYR A 86 -6.51 9.58 15.88
CA TYR A 86 -5.42 10.38 16.45
C TYR A 86 -5.25 10.10 17.96
N GLY A 87 -4.02 9.75 18.38
CA GLY A 87 -3.68 9.49 19.79
C GLY A 87 -3.49 8.02 20.16
N VAL A 88 -3.76 7.07 19.25
CA VAL A 88 -3.37 5.66 19.40
C VAL A 88 -1.92 5.51 18.96
N SER A 89 -1.11 4.83 19.76
CA SER A 89 0.30 4.61 19.40
C SER A 89 0.40 3.76 18.12
N MET A 90 1.45 3.95 17.33
CA MET A 90 1.65 3.15 16.11
C MET A 90 1.78 1.64 16.47
N GLU A 91 2.33 1.32 17.64
CA GLU A 91 2.37 -0.06 18.17
C GLU A 91 0.98 -0.66 18.42
N GLU A 92 0.03 0.12 18.93
CA GLU A 92 -1.36 -0.33 19.09
C GLU A 92 -2.08 -0.50 17.74
N CYS A 93 -1.78 0.34 16.75
CA CYS A 93 -2.31 0.19 15.39
C CYS A 93 -1.76 -1.08 14.72
N LEU A 94 -0.50 -1.42 14.97
CA LEU A 94 0.15 -2.62 14.46
C LEU A 94 -0.27 -3.90 15.20
N ALA A 95 -0.70 -3.79 16.46
CA ALA A 95 -1.20 -4.89 17.27
C ALA A 95 -2.69 -5.20 17.04
N ASN A 96 -3.43 -4.27 16.45
CA ASN A 96 -4.87 -4.37 16.26
C ASN A 96 -5.19 -4.45 14.77
N ASP A 97 -5.34 -5.66 14.23
CA ASP A 97 -5.69 -5.93 12.81
C ASP A 97 -7.02 -5.27 12.35
N ASN A 98 -7.76 -4.65 13.27
CA ASN A 98 -9.02 -3.97 13.01
C ASN A 98 -8.88 -2.48 12.64
N GLN A 99 -7.66 -1.94 12.52
CA GLN A 99 -7.44 -0.54 12.11
C GLN A 99 -6.39 -0.43 11.00
N ARG A 100 -6.53 0.59 10.15
CA ARG A 100 -5.53 0.94 9.13
C ARG A 100 -4.77 2.20 9.51
N SER A 101 -3.50 2.28 9.12
CA SER A 101 -2.60 3.43 9.33
C SER A 101 -2.29 4.22 8.05
N TYR A 102 -3.14 4.11 7.03
CA TYR A 102 -2.94 4.72 5.71
C TYR A 102 -4.23 5.25 5.09
N PHE A 103 -4.08 6.22 4.20
CA PHE A 103 -5.14 6.65 3.29
C PHE A 103 -5.26 5.68 2.13
N ALA A 104 -6.50 5.40 1.71
CA ALA A 104 -6.79 4.43 0.66
C ALA A 104 -7.56 5.07 -0.49
N ALA A 105 -7.24 4.68 -1.72
CA ALA A 105 -7.97 5.09 -2.91
C ALA A 105 -8.05 3.94 -3.93
N GLY A 106 -9.17 3.85 -4.65
CA GLY A 106 -9.32 2.95 -5.80
C GLY A 106 -8.91 3.64 -7.11
N VAL A 107 -8.25 2.91 -8.01
CA VAL A 107 -7.77 3.41 -9.30
C VAL A 107 -8.29 2.52 -10.44
N PRO A 108 -9.45 2.84 -11.03
CA PRO A 108 -10.03 2.03 -12.10
C PRO A 108 -9.30 2.23 -13.43
N GLY A 109 -8.75 1.15 -13.99
CA GLY A 109 -8.09 1.15 -15.29
C GLY A 109 -7.15 -0.04 -15.49
N SER A 110 -6.88 -0.38 -16.75
CA SER A 110 -5.85 -1.38 -17.06
C SER A 110 -4.46 -0.85 -16.69
N PHE A 111 -3.67 -1.64 -15.96
CA PHE A 111 -2.26 -1.34 -15.67
C PHE A 111 -1.32 -1.56 -16.86
N TYR A 112 -1.82 -2.05 -18.01
CA TYR A 112 -1.07 -2.07 -19.28
C TYR A 112 -0.97 -0.68 -19.94
N ARG A 113 -1.58 0.33 -19.33
CA ARG A 113 -1.47 1.75 -19.71
C ARG A 113 -1.17 2.59 -18.47
N ARG A 114 -0.93 3.88 -18.67
CA ARG A 114 -0.65 4.83 -17.59
C ARG A 114 -1.84 4.92 -16.62
N LEU A 115 -1.56 4.78 -15.33
CA LEU A 115 -2.52 4.99 -14.23
C LEU A 115 -2.13 6.16 -13.32
N PHE A 116 -0.83 6.44 -13.19
CA PHE A 116 -0.29 7.41 -12.26
C PHE A 116 0.54 8.50 -12.97
N PRO A 117 0.64 9.71 -12.38
CA PRO A 117 1.62 10.70 -12.79
C PRO A 117 3.06 10.21 -12.70
N THR A 118 3.97 10.92 -13.37
CA THR A 118 5.40 10.62 -13.31
C THR A 118 5.94 10.91 -11.90
N LYS A 119 6.74 9.99 -11.33
CA LYS A 119 7.41 10.11 -10.00
C LYS A 119 6.45 10.21 -8.80
N SER A 120 5.23 9.68 -8.90
CA SER A 120 4.24 9.76 -7.82
C SER A 120 4.06 8.49 -6.98
N VAL A 121 4.68 7.36 -7.35
CA VAL A 121 4.55 6.08 -6.62
C VAL A 121 5.94 5.60 -6.20
N ASP A 122 6.08 5.20 -4.94
CA ASP A 122 7.35 4.74 -4.37
C ASP A 122 7.48 3.22 -4.48
N VAL A 123 6.37 2.47 -4.31
CA VAL A 123 6.34 1.01 -4.46
C VAL A 123 5.14 0.57 -5.30
N PHE A 124 5.41 -0.21 -6.34
CA PHE A 124 4.40 -0.99 -7.04
C PHE A 124 4.45 -2.45 -6.58
N HIS A 125 3.28 -3.02 -6.29
CA HIS A 125 3.09 -4.44 -6.06
C HIS A 125 2.13 -5.00 -7.12
N SER A 126 2.34 -6.25 -7.52
CA SER A 126 1.39 -7.00 -8.34
C SER A 126 1.59 -8.49 -8.08
N ALA A 127 0.51 -9.21 -7.80
CA ALA A 127 0.53 -10.65 -7.59
C ALA A 127 -0.56 -11.31 -8.42
N PHE A 128 -0.18 -12.31 -9.23
CA PHE A 128 -1.10 -13.07 -10.08
C PHE A 128 -1.95 -12.24 -11.06
N SER A 129 -1.47 -11.07 -11.47
CA SER A 129 -2.21 -10.20 -12.41
C SER A 129 -1.54 -10.10 -13.79
N LEU A 130 -0.21 -10.18 -13.84
CA LEU A 130 0.58 -10.00 -15.08
C LEU A 130 0.42 -11.14 -16.12
N HIS A 131 -0.16 -12.28 -15.73
CA HIS A 131 -0.39 -13.38 -16.68
C HIS A 131 -1.63 -13.19 -17.54
N TRP A 132 -2.49 -12.21 -17.21
CA TRP A 132 -3.69 -11.89 -17.99
C TRP A 132 -3.34 -11.01 -19.19
N LEU A 133 -3.53 -11.52 -20.40
CA LEU A 133 -3.28 -10.75 -21.61
C LEU A 133 -4.22 -9.54 -21.71
N SER A 134 -3.72 -8.44 -22.28
CA SER A 134 -4.54 -7.25 -22.50
C SER A 134 -5.65 -7.46 -23.53
N LYS A 135 -5.40 -8.36 -24.49
CA LYS A 135 -6.26 -8.84 -25.59
C LYS A 135 -5.72 -10.16 -26.12
#